data_AF-A0A2E6GYM8-F1
#
_entry.id   AF-A0A2E6GYM8-F1
#
_cell.length_a   1.000
_cell.length_b   1.000
_cell.length_c   1.000
_cell.angle_alpha   90.00
_cell.angle_beta   90.00
_cell.angle_gamma   90.00
#
_symmetry.space_group_name_H-M   'P 1'
#
loop_
_entity.id
_entity.type
_entity.pdbx_description
1 polymer ?
#
loop_
_entity_poly.entity_id
_entity_poly.type
_entity_poly.pdbx_seq_one_letter_code
_entity_poly.pdbx_strand_id
1 'polypeptide(L)' 'MKLLLFLSTLMLLSFSCKKEEAPSGIVEENNMCICTEDYTPVCGEDGKTYSNACQAGCEKVKIKSKGECSK' A
#
# COMPACT_ATOMS: atom_id res chain seq x y z
N MET A 1 -36.14 -1.76 23.90
CA MET A 1 -34.86 -2.34 24.38
C MET A 1 -34.11 -3.19 23.33
N LYS A 2 -34.78 -3.82 22.33
CA LYS A 2 -34.06 -4.45 21.19
C LYS A 2 -33.50 -3.45 20.16
N LEU A 3 -34.05 -2.22 20.10
CA LEU A 3 -33.62 -1.16 19.17
C LEU A 3 -32.20 -0.64 19.44
N LEU A 4 -31.71 -0.74 20.68
CA LEU A 4 -30.35 -0.33 21.06
C LEU A 4 -29.28 -1.37 20.68
N LEU A 5 -29.66 -2.64 20.46
CA LEU A 5 -28.73 -3.70 20.08
C LEU A 5 -28.39 -3.69 18.59
N PHE A 6 -29.28 -3.18 17.72
CA PHE A 6 -29.02 -3.08 16.28
C PHE A 6 -28.08 -1.91 15.92
N LEU A 7 -28.05 -0.86 16.74
CA LEU A 7 -27.14 0.28 16.55
C LEU A 7 -25.69 -0.06 16.90
N SER A 8 -25.45 -0.98 17.83
CA SER A 8 -24.08 -1.38 18.20
C SER A 8 -23.44 -2.31 17.17
N THR A 9 -24.22 -3.18 16.51
CA THR A 9 -23.69 -4.07 15.48
C THR A 9 -23.34 -3.34 14.18
N LEU A 10 -23.99 -2.19 13.92
CA LEU A 10 -23.66 -1.34 12.77
C LEU A 10 -22.30 -0.63 12.95
N MET A 11 -21.85 -0.46 14.20
CA MET A 11 -20.55 0.17 14.50
C MET A 11 -19.37 -0.82 14.50
N LEU A 12 -19.64 -2.13 14.43
CA LEU A 12 -18.62 -3.17 14.46
C LEU A 12 -18.38 -3.86 13.10
N LEU A 13 -19.12 -3.52 12.03
CA LEU A 13 -19.03 -4.21 10.74
C LEU A 13 -18.47 -3.39 9.55
N SER A 14 -18.21 -2.09 9.67
CA SER A 14 -17.67 -1.29 8.57
C SER A 14 -16.95 -0.08 9.18
N PHE A 15 -15.65 0.13 9.10
CA PHE A 15 -14.78 0.07 7.93
C PHE A 15 -13.39 -0.43 8.33
N SER A 16 -12.94 -1.42 7.56
CA SER A 16 -11.56 -1.87 7.29
C SER A 16 -10.44 -1.35 8.18
N CYS A 17 -9.59 -2.29 8.62
CA CYS A 17 -8.19 -2.05 8.97
C CYS A 17 -7.60 -0.99 8.03
N LYS A 18 -7.44 0.25 8.53
CA LYS A 18 -6.54 1.21 7.90
C LYS A 18 -5.17 0.59 8.06
N LYS A 19 -4.65 -0.02 6.99
CA LYS A 19 -3.25 -0.38 6.90
C LYS A 19 -2.50 0.94 7.05
N GLU A 20 -1.78 1.06 8.16
CA GLU A 20 -0.90 2.18 8.39
C GLU A 20 0.09 2.21 7.22
N GLU A 21 -0.04 3.23 6.40
CA GLU A 21 0.80 3.44 5.23
C GLU A 21 2.16 3.85 5.80
N ALA A 22 3.01 2.85 6.04
CA ALA A 22 4.35 3.08 6.52
C ALA A 22 5.07 3.97 5.49
N PRO A 23 5.48 5.21 5.85
CA PRO A 23 6.35 5.97 4.98
C PRO A 23 7.73 5.31 5.03
N SER A 24 8.04 4.43 4.08
CA SER A 24 9.41 4.01 3.84
C SER A 24 10.10 5.09 3.02
N GLY A 25 10.74 6.03 3.69
CA GLY A 25 11.57 7.05 3.07
C GLY A 25 11.26 8.43 3.63
N ILE A 26 12.29 9.05 4.18
CA ILE A 26 12.33 10.47 4.53
C ILE A 26 11.70 11.31 3.41
N VAL A 27 10.55 11.92 3.69
CA VAL A 27 9.94 12.92 2.81
C VAL A 27 10.70 14.23 2.99
N GLU A 28 11.80 14.37 2.26
CA GLU A 28 12.31 15.69 1.93
C GLU A 28 11.82 16.06 0.54
N GLU A 29 11.33 17.29 0.41
CA GLU A 29 10.94 17.96 -0.82
C GLU A 29 12.20 18.20 -1.68
N ASN A 30 12.81 17.11 -2.13
CA ASN A 30 13.85 17.05 -3.13
C ASN A 30 13.71 15.68 -3.77
N ASN A 31 13.31 15.68 -5.04
CA ASN A 31 12.87 14.55 -5.84
C ASN A 31 14.03 13.58 -6.22
N MET A 32 14.82 13.14 -5.24
CA MET A 32 15.85 12.14 -5.40
C MET A 32 15.46 10.90 -4.62
N CYS A 33 14.71 10.02 -5.26
CA CYS A 33 14.47 8.70 -4.71
C CYS A 33 15.70 7.83 -4.95
N ILE A 34 16.45 7.54 -3.89
CA ILE A 34 17.63 6.68 -3.97
C ILE A 34 17.18 5.25 -3.67
N CYS A 35 17.27 4.39 -4.67
CA CYS A 35 17.01 2.95 -4.55
C CYS A 35 18.24 2.15 -4.96
N THR A 36 18.37 0.98 -4.36
CA THR A 36 19.28 -0.07 -4.84
C THR A 36 18.82 -0.59 -6.20
N GLU A 37 19.77 -1.12 -6.98
CA GLU A 37 19.51 -1.77 -8.27
C GLU A 37 19.25 -3.29 -8.10
N ASP A 38 18.86 -3.72 -6.90
CA ASP A 38 18.48 -5.12 -6.67
C ASP A 38 17.18 -5.41 -7.43
N TYR A 39 17.15 -6.57 -8.09
CA TYR A 39 15.97 -7.02 -8.81
C TYR A 39 15.16 -7.97 -7.92
N THR A 40 14.21 -7.38 -7.20
CA THR A 40 13.25 -8.07 -6.33
C THR A 40 11.83 -7.63 -6.71
N PRO A 41 11.32 -8.07 -7.87
CA PRO A 41 10.18 -7.43 -8.53
C PRO A 41 8.90 -7.48 -7.71
N VAL A 42 8.09 -6.43 -7.86
CA VAL A 42 6.77 -6.29 -7.24
C VAL A 42 5.75 -5.78 -8.25
N CYS A 43 4.50 -6.21 -8.11
CA CYS A 43 3.39 -5.73 -8.93
C CYS A 43 2.67 -4.61 -8.19
N GLY A 44 2.54 -3.44 -8.81
CA GLY A 44 1.79 -2.30 -8.30
C GLY A 44 0.28 -2.47 -8.44
N GLU A 45 -0.48 -1.74 -7.63
CA GLU A 45 -1.94 -1.61 -7.80
C GLU A 45 -2.32 -0.92 -9.13
N ASP A 46 -1.39 -0.17 -9.71
CA ASP A 46 -1.51 0.43 -11.05
C ASP A 46 -1.26 -0.57 -12.20
N GLY A 47 -0.96 -1.84 -11.87
CA GLY A 47 -0.72 -2.90 -12.85
C GLY A 47 0.68 -2.88 -13.47
N LYS A 48 1.61 -2.06 -12.96
CA LYS A 48 3.00 -2.05 -13.42
C LYS A 48 3.89 -2.92 -12.53
N THR A 49 4.87 -3.57 -13.17
CA THR A 49 5.96 -4.22 -12.45
C THR A 49 7.04 -3.19 -12.11
N TYR A 50 7.44 -3.15 -10.85
CA TYR A 50 8.58 -2.36 -10.35
C TYR A 50 9.76 -3.28 -10.05
N SER A 51 10.99 -2.83 -10.31
CA SER A 51 12.21 -3.66 -10.13
C SER A 51 12.42 -4.08 -8.67
N ASN A 52 11.99 -3.23 -7.73
CA ASN A 52 11.95 -3.51 -6.30
C ASN A 52 10.90 -2.63 -5.59
N ALA A 53 10.66 -2.91 -4.31
CA ALA A 53 9.69 -2.17 -3.50
C ALA A 53 10.05 -0.69 -3.30
N CYS A 54 11.35 -0.34 -3.31
CA CYS A 54 11.79 1.04 -3.20
C CYS A 54 11.32 1.86 -4.41
N GLN A 55 11.52 1.34 -5.64
CA GLN A 55 11.06 2.00 -6.86
C GLN A 55 9.53 2.20 -6.88
N ALA A 56 8.75 1.22 -6.42
CA ALA A 56 7.30 1.37 -6.29
C ALA A 56 6.94 2.50 -5.30
N GLY A 57 7.66 2.60 -4.18
CA GLY A 57 7.52 3.67 -3.20
C GLY A 57 7.88 5.06 -3.74
N CYS A 58 8.91 5.17 -4.59
CA CYS A 58 9.29 6.42 -5.26
C CYS A 58 8.14 6.99 -6.10
N GLU A 59 7.43 6.11 -6.82
CA GLU A 59 6.27 6.49 -7.61
C GLU A 59 4.99 6.58 -6.78
N LYS A 60 5.08 6.36 -5.46
CA LYS A 60 3.95 6.34 -4.51
C LYS A 60 2.88 5.33 -4.91
N VAL A 61 3.31 4.19 -5.48
CA VAL A 61 2.44 3.10 -5.89
C VAL A 61 2.43 2.02 -4.82
N LYS A 62 1.22 1.62 -4.44
CA LYS A 62 0.99 0.51 -3.50
C LYS A 62 1.32 -0.81 -4.18
N ILE A 63 1.98 -1.70 -3.44
CA ILE A 63 2.31 -3.03 -3.93
C ILE A 63 1.10 -3.96 -3.77
N LYS A 64 0.62 -4.49 -4.88
CA LYS A 64 -0.45 -5.49 -4.98
C LYS A 64 0.05 -6.90 -4.65
N SER A 65 1.18 -7.31 -5.22
CA SER A 65 1.75 -8.65 -5.00
C SER A 65 3.27 -8.67 -5.13
N LYS A 66 3.90 -9.67 -4.51
CA LYS A 66 5.32 -9.99 -4.76
C LYS A 66 5.45 -10.59 -6.16
N GLY A 67 6.60 -10.37 -6.81
CA GLY A 67 6.85 -10.77 -8.19
C GLY A 67 6.28 -9.78 -9.20
N GLU A 68 6.52 -10.05 -10.48
CA GLU A 68 5.99 -9.24 -11.58
C GLU A 68 4.47 -9.32 -11.67
N CYS A 69 3.84 -8.34 -12.34
CA CYS A 69 2.41 -8.42 -12.66
C CYS A 69 2.14 -9.53 -13.69
N SER A 70 1.18 -10.40 -13.39
CA SER A 70 0.59 -11.31 -14.36
C SER A 70 -0.22 -10.50 -15.38
N LYS A 71 0.15 -10.54 -16.66
CA LYS A 71 -0.61 -9.93 -17.76
C LYS A 71 -1.95 -10.62 -18.00
#